data_AF-A0A948IUT5-F1
#
_entry.id   AF-A0A948IUT5-F1
#
_cell.length_a   1.000
_cell.length_b   1.000
_cell.length_c   1.000
_cell.angle_alpha   90.00
_cell.angle_beta   90.00
_cell.angle_gamma   90.00
#
_symmetry.space_group_name_H-M   'P 1'
#
loop_
_entity.id
_entity.type
_entity.pdbx_description
1 polymer ?
#
loop_
_entity_poly.entity_id
_entity_poly.type
_entity_poly.pdbx_seq_one_letter_code
_entity_poly.pdbx_strand_id
1 'polypeptide(L)'
;MRSTGTKEELKKLWDGFFNHLYETSTYSELLFCCALSKSKVYLSEQDAEHNVEIMGKYNYFFRSLESGICYATVLSITQLFEDGKNKQKRTLSFLLDEAKKYKINRDEEFETLKEKHKESLEMLKSARDTYFAHREKDYVLPTIPSSDNMYELINDIARLLNSMGRDLVDGGVSYWWKDEEAGFKKEVQTDFQHVLDNLYRGEAARLADISVMHRRKLYDDGRHDIR
;
A
#
# COMPACT_ATOMS: atom_id res chain seq x y z
N MET A 1 15.18 -5.92 -43.13
CA MET A 1 14.48 -5.10 -42.12
C MET A 1 13.51 -6.00 -41.36
N ARG A 2 13.87 -6.45 -40.15
CA ARG A 2 13.04 -7.36 -39.33
C ARG A 2 12.81 -6.74 -37.94
N SER A 3 11.53 -6.48 -37.67
CA SER A 3 10.85 -6.28 -36.37
C SER A 3 11.58 -5.57 -35.22
N THR A 4 11.66 -4.24 -35.26
CA THR A 4 11.80 -3.41 -34.05
C THR A 4 10.47 -3.32 -33.29
N GLY A 5 9.33 -3.29 -34.00
CA GLY A 5 8.00 -3.08 -33.42
C GLY A 5 7.46 -4.14 -32.45
N THR A 6 8.04 -5.33 -32.36
CA THR A 6 7.50 -6.43 -31.51
C THR A 6 8.10 -6.46 -30.11
N LYS A 7 9.41 -6.22 -29.95
CA LYS A 7 10.00 -6.13 -28.59
C LYS A 7 9.59 -4.85 -27.85
N GLU A 8 9.24 -3.80 -28.58
CA GLU A 8 8.68 -2.56 -28.02
C GLU A 8 7.31 -2.79 -27.36
N GLU A 9 6.48 -3.68 -27.91
CA GLU A 9 5.20 -4.07 -27.31
C GLU A 9 5.38 -4.85 -26.02
N LEU A 10 6.34 -5.79 -25.99
CA LEU A 10 6.70 -6.49 -24.75
C LEU A 10 7.23 -5.52 -23.70
N LYS A 11 8.05 -4.54 -24.10
CA LYS A 11 8.54 -3.49 -23.18
C LYS A 11 7.40 -2.70 -22.58
N LYS A 12 6.43 -2.23 -23.39
CA LYS A 12 5.24 -1.53 -22.88
C LYS A 12 4.42 -2.38 -21.90
N LEU A 13 4.28 -3.68 -22.18
CA LEU A 13 3.60 -4.60 -21.28
C LEU A 13 4.37 -4.69 -19.94
N TRP A 14 5.67 -4.93 -20.02
CA TRP A 14 6.57 -5.02 -18.87
C TRP A 14 6.57 -3.72 -18.04
N ASP A 15 6.60 -2.55 -18.67
CA ASP A 15 6.52 -1.24 -18.01
C ASP A 15 5.18 -1.12 -17.23
N GLY A 16 4.09 -1.64 -17.80
CA GLY A 16 2.79 -1.69 -17.13
C GLY A 16 2.80 -2.53 -15.85
N PHE A 17 3.46 -3.69 -15.87
CA PHE A 17 3.64 -4.52 -14.67
C PHE A 17 4.53 -3.85 -13.63
N PHE A 18 5.57 -3.15 -14.07
CA PHE A 18 6.44 -2.38 -13.18
C PHE A 18 5.69 -1.24 -12.48
N ASN A 19 4.89 -0.47 -13.23
CA ASN A 19 4.08 0.61 -12.66
C ASN A 19 3.07 0.05 -11.64
N HIS A 20 2.43 -1.08 -11.94
CA HIS A 20 1.55 -1.76 -10.99
C HIS A 20 2.28 -2.18 -9.71
N LEU A 21 3.50 -2.70 -9.83
CA LEU A 21 4.32 -3.06 -8.67
C LEU A 21 4.69 -1.82 -7.84
N TYR A 22 4.97 -0.69 -8.48
CA TYR A 22 5.27 0.59 -7.81
C TYR A 22 4.05 1.18 -7.08
N GLU A 23 2.86 1.07 -7.66
CA GLU A 23 1.62 1.43 -6.96
C GLU A 23 1.38 0.51 -5.75
N THR A 24 1.57 -0.80 -5.95
CA THR A 24 1.42 -1.82 -4.90
C THR A 24 2.40 -1.60 -3.75
N SER A 25 3.64 -1.20 -4.04
CA SER A 25 4.62 -0.85 -3.02
C SER A 25 4.20 0.34 -2.19
N THR A 26 3.62 1.35 -2.84
CA THR A 26 3.13 2.56 -2.16
C THR A 26 1.98 2.23 -1.22
N TYR A 27 1.03 1.39 -1.65
CA TYR A 27 -0.06 0.93 -0.78
C TYR A 27 0.43 0.12 0.41
N SER A 28 1.40 -0.77 0.19
CA SER A 28 2.03 -1.57 1.25
C SER A 28 2.74 -0.68 2.27
N GLU A 29 3.53 0.29 1.82
CA GLU A 29 4.26 1.21 2.70
C GLU A 29 3.30 2.04 3.56
N LEU A 30 2.25 2.61 2.97
CA LEU A 30 1.27 3.40 3.71
C LEU A 30 0.44 2.55 4.67
N LEU A 31 0.13 1.29 4.33
CA LEU A 31 -0.47 0.32 5.25
C LEU A 31 0.43 0.06 6.45
N PHE A 32 1.73 -0.16 6.22
CA PHE A 32 2.68 -0.39 7.31
C PHE A 32 2.94 0.87 8.12
N CYS A 33 2.93 2.07 7.53
CA CYS A 33 3.02 3.32 8.30
C CYS A 33 1.84 3.46 9.28
N CYS A 34 0.62 3.10 8.88
CA CYS A 34 -0.53 3.08 9.80
C CYS A 34 -0.33 2.09 10.96
N ALA A 35 0.31 0.95 10.73
CA ALA A 35 0.58 -0.04 11.78
C ALA A 35 1.78 0.35 12.68
N LEU A 36 2.88 0.79 12.06
CA LEU A 36 4.14 1.15 12.73
C LEU A 36 4.00 2.42 13.57
N SER A 37 3.18 3.38 13.13
CA SER A 37 2.88 4.61 13.89
C SER A 37 2.20 4.36 15.25
N LYS A 38 1.65 3.17 15.46
CA LYS A 38 1.05 2.71 16.73
C LYS A 38 1.98 1.80 17.54
N SER A 39 3.14 1.44 17.00
CA SER A 39 3.98 0.39 17.57
C SER A 39 5.01 0.94 18.55
N LYS A 40 4.88 0.54 19.83
CA LYS A 40 5.86 0.80 20.89
C LYS A 40 7.22 0.13 20.67
N VAL A 41 7.32 -0.80 19.72
CA VAL A 41 8.59 -1.44 19.35
C VAL A 41 9.41 -0.54 18.43
N TYR A 42 8.74 0.23 17.57
CA TYR A 42 9.37 1.09 16.57
C TYR A 42 9.39 2.56 16.96
N LEU A 43 8.56 2.96 17.93
CA LEU A 43 8.48 4.31 18.49
C LEU A 43 8.68 4.28 20.00
N SER A 44 8.97 5.43 20.61
CA SER A 44 8.88 5.54 22.07
C SER A 44 7.44 5.28 22.54
N GLU A 45 7.28 4.80 23.76
CA GLU A 45 5.94 4.54 24.33
C GLU A 45 5.06 5.81 24.30
N GLN A 46 5.65 6.96 24.61
CA GLN A 46 4.97 8.25 24.59
C GLN A 46 4.49 8.63 23.18
N ASP A 47 5.33 8.46 22.16
CA ASP A 47 4.97 8.82 20.77
C ASP A 47 3.91 7.87 20.21
N ALA A 48 4.03 6.58 20.50
CA ALA A 48 3.03 5.58 20.09
C ALA A 48 1.67 5.85 20.74
N GLU A 49 1.63 6.17 22.03
CA GLU A 49 0.39 6.51 22.74
C GLU A 49 -0.23 7.81 22.22
N HIS A 50 0.61 8.82 21.95
CA HIS A 50 0.17 10.07 21.35
C HIS A 50 -0.47 9.87 19.97
N ASN A 51 0.16 9.08 19.11
CA ASN A 51 -0.37 8.74 17.80
C ASN A 51 -1.69 7.97 17.90
N VAL A 52 -1.78 7.00 18.81
CA VAL A 52 -3.03 6.26 19.07
C VAL A 52 -4.15 7.20 19.53
N GLU A 53 -3.87 8.18 20.38
CA GLU A 53 -4.85 9.18 20.83
C GLU A 53 -5.40 10.01 19.65
N ILE A 54 -4.51 10.52 18.79
CA ILE A 54 -4.89 11.29 17.59
C ILE A 54 -5.74 10.42 16.66
N MET A 55 -5.27 9.21 16.36
CA MET A 55 -5.99 8.29 15.47
C MET A 55 -7.36 7.91 16.03
N GLY A 56 -7.49 7.79 17.36
CA GLY A 56 -8.76 7.57 18.04
C GLY A 56 -9.75 8.72 17.87
N LYS A 57 -9.28 9.98 17.95
CA LYS A 57 -10.13 11.17 17.70
C LYS A 57 -10.64 11.25 16.26
N TYR A 58 -9.82 10.82 15.31
CA TYR A 58 -10.13 10.80 13.88
C TYR A 58 -10.43 9.38 13.36
N ASN A 59 -11.05 8.53 14.19
CA ASN A 59 -11.26 7.11 13.90
C ASN A 59 -11.94 6.85 12.55
N TYR A 60 -12.95 7.66 12.16
CA TYR A 60 -13.62 7.48 10.87
C TYR A 60 -12.64 7.60 9.69
N PHE A 61 -11.73 8.58 9.72
CA PHE A 61 -10.72 8.77 8.69
C PHE A 61 -9.73 7.60 8.67
N PHE A 62 -9.13 7.27 9.81
CA PHE A 62 -8.09 6.24 9.87
C PHE A 62 -8.62 4.83 9.63
N ARG A 63 -9.83 4.50 10.12
CA ARG A 63 -10.47 3.21 9.84
C ARG A 63 -10.79 3.04 8.37
N SER A 64 -11.30 4.09 7.71
CA SER A 64 -11.55 4.06 6.26
C SER A 64 -10.26 3.95 5.46
N LEU A 65 -9.20 4.67 5.87
CA LEU A 65 -7.88 4.61 5.25
C LEU A 65 -7.29 3.20 5.36
N GLU A 66 -7.23 2.63 6.57
CA GLU A 66 -6.67 1.30 6.84
C GLU A 66 -7.41 0.20 6.09
N SER A 67 -8.75 0.21 6.12
CA SER A 67 -9.54 -0.77 5.38
C SER A 67 -9.37 -0.62 3.87
N GLY A 68 -9.42 0.61 3.36
CA GLY A 68 -9.28 0.87 1.93
C GLY A 68 -7.91 0.48 1.39
N ILE A 69 -6.84 0.81 2.13
CA ILE A 69 -5.49 0.53 1.70
C ILE A 69 -5.11 -0.94 1.88
N CYS A 70 -5.59 -1.60 2.94
CA CYS A 70 -5.41 -3.04 3.10
C CYS A 70 -6.09 -3.80 1.95
N TYR A 71 -7.31 -3.39 1.58
CA TYR A 71 -7.99 -3.94 0.40
C TYR A 71 -7.19 -3.72 -0.89
N ALA A 72 -6.73 -2.49 -1.14
CA ALA A 72 -5.95 -2.16 -2.33
C ALA A 72 -4.64 -2.97 -2.42
N THR A 73 -3.90 -3.10 -1.32
CA THR A 73 -2.67 -3.90 -1.24
C THR A 73 -2.94 -5.37 -1.55
N VAL A 74 -3.94 -5.95 -0.88
CA VAL A 74 -4.29 -7.37 -1.05
C VAL A 74 -4.72 -7.66 -2.49
N LEU A 75 -5.59 -6.82 -3.06
CA LEU A 75 -6.07 -7.00 -4.43
C LEU A 75 -4.93 -6.83 -5.45
N SER A 76 -4.08 -5.83 -5.27
CA SER A 76 -3.01 -5.52 -6.22
C SER A 76 -1.97 -6.64 -6.27
N ILE A 77 -1.64 -7.26 -5.14
CA ILE A 77 -0.72 -8.41 -5.12
C ILE A 77 -1.42 -9.65 -5.67
N THR A 78 -2.62 -9.99 -5.18
CA THR A 78 -3.30 -11.24 -5.59
C THR A 78 -3.56 -11.29 -7.09
N GLN A 79 -3.90 -10.15 -7.72
CA GLN A 79 -4.10 -10.05 -9.16
C GLN A 79 -2.88 -10.49 -9.99
N LEU A 80 -1.66 -10.32 -9.48
CA LEU A 80 -0.43 -10.75 -10.17
C LEU A 80 -0.32 -12.28 -10.27
N PHE A 81 -1.03 -13.03 -9.43
CA PHE A 81 -0.94 -14.49 -9.31
C PHE A 81 -2.23 -15.23 -9.66
N GLU A 82 -3.25 -14.54 -10.19
CA GLU A 82 -4.55 -15.13 -10.52
C GLU A 82 -4.55 -15.89 -11.85
N ASP A 83 -3.88 -17.04 -11.86
CA ASP A 83 -3.87 -17.96 -13.00
C ASP A 83 -5.15 -18.80 -13.04
N GLY A 84 -6.29 -18.13 -13.23
CA GLY A 84 -7.58 -18.80 -13.48
C GLY A 84 -7.65 -19.44 -14.88
N LYS A 85 -8.79 -20.07 -15.19
CA LYS A 85 -9.04 -20.69 -16.52
C LYS A 85 -8.84 -19.74 -17.70
N ASN A 86 -8.98 -18.43 -17.47
CA ASN A 86 -8.63 -17.38 -18.41
C ASN A 86 -7.49 -16.56 -17.78
N LYS A 87 -6.24 -16.80 -18.19
CA LYS A 87 -5.11 -15.95 -17.78
C LYS A 87 -5.47 -14.49 -18.05
N GLN A 88 -5.58 -13.69 -17.00
CA GLN A 88 -5.88 -12.27 -17.16
C GLN A 88 -4.63 -11.56 -17.71
N LYS A 89 -4.81 -10.49 -18.48
CA LYS A 89 -3.70 -9.69 -19.03
C LYS A 89 -2.77 -9.08 -17.96
N ARG A 90 -3.13 -9.17 -16.68
CA ARG A 90 -2.45 -8.56 -15.54
C ARG A 90 -1.73 -9.57 -14.63
N THR A 91 -1.67 -10.86 -14.99
CA THR A 91 -0.92 -11.86 -14.20
C THR A 91 0.54 -11.94 -14.65
N LEU A 92 1.44 -12.26 -13.73
CA LEU A 92 2.85 -12.50 -14.05
C LEU A 92 3.00 -13.67 -15.03
N SER A 93 2.16 -14.70 -14.93
CA SER A 93 2.19 -15.81 -15.89
C SER A 93 1.85 -15.38 -17.32
N PHE A 94 0.95 -14.40 -17.49
CA PHE A 94 0.64 -13.83 -18.79
C PHE A 94 1.84 -13.06 -19.35
N LEU A 95 2.48 -12.24 -18.53
CA LEU A 95 3.71 -11.53 -18.91
C LEU A 95 4.81 -12.52 -19.33
N LEU A 96 4.98 -13.62 -18.59
CA LEU A 96 5.96 -14.66 -18.91
C LEU A 96 5.64 -15.39 -20.21
N ASP A 97 4.37 -15.72 -20.46
CA ASP A 97 3.95 -16.33 -21.73
C ASP A 97 4.19 -15.41 -22.92
N GLU A 98 3.93 -14.10 -22.77
CA GLU A 98 4.25 -13.11 -23.79
C GLU A 98 5.77 -12.99 -24.00
N ALA A 99 6.57 -13.01 -22.93
CA ALA A 99 8.02 -12.94 -22.98
C ALA A 99 8.66 -14.16 -23.66
N LYS A 100 8.09 -15.36 -23.52
CA LYS A 100 8.55 -16.59 -24.19
C LYS A 100 8.57 -16.46 -25.72
N LYS A 101 7.65 -15.68 -26.30
CA LYS A 101 7.63 -15.39 -27.76
C LYS A 101 8.93 -14.72 -28.23
N TYR A 102 9.67 -14.11 -27.31
CA TYR A 102 10.93 -13.41 -27.54
C TYR A 102 12.15 -14.16 -26.99
N LYS A 103 12.00 -15.45 -26.63
CA LYS A 103 13.05 -16.30 -26.04
C LYS A 103 13.51 -15.85 -24.65
N ILE A 104 12.68 -15.10 -23.93
CA ILE A 104 12.91 -14.75 -22.52
C ILE A 104 12.12 -15.76 -21.68
N ASN A 105 12.82 -16.68 -21.02
CA ASN A 105 12.18 -17.69 -20.16
C ASN A 105 12.61 -17.47 -18.71
N ARG A 106 11.62 -17.39 -17.80
CA ARG A 106 11.78 -17.21 -16.35
C ARG A 106 10.82 -18.09 -15.55
N ASP A 107 10.37 -19.21 -16.14
CA ASP A 107 9.43 -20.12 -15.47
C ASP A 107 9.99 -20.67 -14.15
N GLU A 108 11.26 -21.08 -14.12
CA GLU A 108 11.90 -21.61 -12.90
C GLU A 108 12.02 -20.56 -11.79
N GLU A 109 12.39 -19.32 -12.14
CA GLU A 109 12.42 -18.20 -11.20
C GLU A 109 11.03 -17.89 -10.64
N PHE A 110 10.00 -17.96 -11.49
CA PHE A 110 8.62 -17.73 -11.08
C PHE A 110 8.05 -18.84 -10.17
N GLU A 111 8.32 -20.11 -10.49
CA GLU A 111 7.94 -21.23 -9.61
C GLU A 111 8.66 -21.14 -8.26
N THR A 112 9.95 -20.80 -8.27
CA THR A 112 10.74 -20.60 -7.03
C THR A 112 10.15 -19.48 -6.18
N LEU A 113 9.77 -18.35 -6.79
CA LEU A 113 9.11 -17.23 -6.10
C LEU A 113 7.78 -17.68 -5.46
N LYS A 114 6.93 -18.38 -6.22
CA LYS A 114 5.64 -18.86 -5.72
C LYS A 114 5.80 -19.83 -4.56
N GLU A 115 6.76 -20.76 -4.63
CA GLU A 115 6.98 -21.73 -3.56
C GLU A 115 7.54 -21.05 -2.30
N LYS A 116 8.53 -20.15 -2.46
CA LYS A 116 9.09 -19.38 -1.35
C LYS A 116 8.03 -18.58 -0.59
N HIS A 117 7.10 -17.96 -1.30
CA HIS A 117 6.07 -17.07 -0.73
C HIS A 117 4.69 -17.73 -0.60
N LYS A 118 4.62 -19.06 -0.66
CA LYS A 118 3.35 -19.81 -0.71
C LYS A 118 2.40 -19.44 0.42
N GLU A 119 2.89 -19.42 1.65
CA GLU A 119 2.09 -19.07 2.83
C GLU A 119 1.55 -17.64 2.74
N SER A 120 2.40 -16.67 2.43
CA SER A 120 2.01 -15.27 2.23
C SER A 120 0.94 -15.12 1.15
N LEU A 121 1.08 -15.83 0.03
CA LEU A 121 0.12 -15.82 -1.08
C LEU A 121 -1.22 -16.48 -0.71
N GLU A 122 -1.21 -17.54 0.09
CA GLU A 122 -2.42 -18.19 0.61
C GLU A 122 -3.18 -17.31 1.61
N MET A 123 -2.45 -16.62 2.50
CA MET A 123 -3.02 -15.62 3.41
C MET A 123 -3.67 -14.46 2.63
N LEU A 124 -2.98 -13.92 1.63
CA LEU A 124 -3.50 -12.82 0.80
C LEU A 124 -4.75 -13.25 0.00
N LYS A 125 -4.78 -14.47 -0.54
CA LYS A 125 -5.97 -15.01 -1.20
C LYS A 125 -7.14 -15.13 -0.24
N SER A 126 -6.92 -15.65 0.97
CA SER A 126 -7.95 -15.75 2.00
C SER A 126 -8.47 -14.38 2.43
N ALA A 127 -7.58 -13.40 2.58
CA ALA A 127 -7.93 -12.01 2.87
C ALA A 127 -8.81 -11.43 1.76
N ARG A 128 -8.41 -11.59 0.49
CA ARG A 128 -9.18 -11.16 -0.69
C ARG A 128 -10.59 -11.78 -0.68
N ASP A 129 -10.69 -13.08 -0.46
CA ASP A 129 -11.97 -13.79 -0.47
C ASP A 129 -12.87 -13.31 0.68
N THR A 130 -12.29 -12.97 1.83
CA THR A 130 -12.99 -12.34 2.96
C THR A 130 -13.56 -10.97 2.57
N TYR A 131 -12.78 -10.12 1.88
CA TYR A 131 -13.25 -8.83 1.37
C TYR A 131 -14.43 -8.96 0.40
N PHE A 132 -14.41 -9.96 -0.49
CA PHE A 132 -15.49 -10.17 -1.47
C PHE A 132 -16.72 -10.87 -0.87
N ALA A 133 -16.54 -11.76 0.12
CA ALA A 133 -17.63 -12.48 0.77
C ALA A 133 -18.39 -11.61 1.78
N HIS A 134 -17.72 -10.71 2.50
CA HIS A 134 -18.33 -9.91 3.56
C HIS A 134 -18.68 -8.49 3.10
N ARG A 135 -19.78 -8.37 2.35
CA ARG A 135 -20.52 -7.10 2.18
C ARG A 135 -21.45 -6.76 3.36
N GLU A 136 -21.41 -7.54 4.45
CA GLU A 136 -22.37 -7.42 5.56
C GLU A 136 -21.74 -7.04 6.91
N LYS A 137 -22.33 -5.98 7.49
CA LYS A 137 -22.34 -5.36 8.82
C LYS A 137 -21.26 -5.60 9.90
N ASP A 138 -20.56 -6.73 9.96
CA ASP A 138 -19.56 -7.03 11.01
C ASP A 138 -18.20 -7.37 10.40
N TYR A 139 -17.68 -6.43 9.61
CA TYR A 139 -16.42 -6.57 8.91
C TYR A 139 -15.23 -6.59 9.89
N VAL A 140 -14.63 -7.78 10.06
CA VAL A 140 -13.34 -7.97 10.73
C VAL A 140 -12.24 -7.86 9.66
N LEU A 141 -11.25 -7.01 9.92
CA LEU A 141 -10.08 -6.90 9.02
C LEU A 141 -9.40 -8.26 8.90
N PRO A 142 -9.16 -8.77 7.69
CA PRO A 142 -8.52 -10.06 7.49
C PRO A 142 -7.07 -10.00 7.94
N THR A 143 -6.59 -11.12 8.44
CA THR A 143 -5.17 -11.30 8.69
C THR A 143 -4.41 -11.31 7.37
N ILE A 144 -3.40 -10.45 7.26
CA ILE A 144 -2.48 -10.38 6.13
C ILE A 144 -1.06 -10.79 6.59
N PRO A 145 -0.14 -11.09 5.67
CA PRO A 145 1.24 -11.38 6.05
C PRO A 145 1.92 -10.18 6.75
N SER A 146 2.98 -10.45 7.50
CA SER A 146 3.76 -9.42 8.18
C SER A 146 4.39 -8.42 7.19
N SER A 147 4.80 -7.25 7.70
CA SER A 147 5.53 -6.26 6.89
C SER A 147 6.73 -6.87 6.20
N ASP A 148 7.51 -7.67 6.92
CA ASP A 148 8.76 -8.23 6.42
C ASP A 148 8.49 -9.23 5.29
N ASN A 149 7.50 -10.11 5.47
CA ASN A 149 7.09 -11.08 4.45
C ASN A 149 6.53 -10.37 3.20
N MET A 150 5.78 -9.28 3.39
CA MET A 150 5.23 -8.48 2.29
C MET A 150 6.32 -7.74 1.52
N TYR A 151 7.29 -7.14 2.20
CA TYR A 151 8.43 -6.50 1.56
C TYR A 151 9.28 -7.52 0.81
N GLU A 152 9.54 -8.68 1.39
CA GLU A 152 10.30 -9.74 0.74
C GLU A 152 9.58 -10.23 -0.53
N LEU A 153 8.27 -10.44 -0.47
CA LEU A 153 7.45 -10.81 -1.63
C LEU A 153 7.55 -9.76 -2.74
N ILE A 154 7.34 -8.48 -2.42
CA ILE A 154 7.39 -7.40 -3.41
C ILE A 154 8.79 -7.26 -4.02
N ASN A 155 9.84 -7.40 -3.20
CA ASN A 155 11.23 -7.39 -3.66
C ASN A 155 11.54 -8.54 -4.60
N ASP A 156 11.06 -9.75 -4.31
CA ASP A 156 11.28 -10.91 -5.18
C ASP A 156 10.49 -10.78 -6.50
N ILE A 157 9.29 -10.20 -6.49
CA ILE A 157 8.58 -9.84 -7.72
C ILE A 157 9.40 -8.81 -8.53
N ALA A 158 9.94 -7.77 -7.88
CA ALA A 158 10.79 -6.79 -8.54
C ALA A 158 12.04 -7.43 -9.14
N ARG A 159 12.67 -8.37 -8.45
CA ARG A 159 13.83 -9.13 -8.95
C ARG A 159 13.50 -9.95 -10.19
N LEU A 160 12.35 -10.65 -10.19
CA LEU A 160 11.86 -11.36 -11.38
C LEU A 160 11.66 -10.41 -12.56
N LEU A 161 10.96 -9.29 -12.34
CA LEU A 161 10.71 -8.34 -13.41
C LEU A 161 12.02 -7.68 -13.91
N ASN A 162 12.96 -7.36 -13.02
CA ASN A 162 14.28 -6.85 -13.37
C ASN A 162 15.11 -7.88 -14.18
N SER A 163 15.01 -9.18 -13.84
CA SER A 163 15.71 -10.24 -14.58
C SER A 163 15.19 -10.34 -16.02
N MET A 164 13.89 -10.12 -16.24
CA MET A 164 13.29 -10.01 -17.57
C MET A 164 13.75 -8.73 -18.30
N GLY A 165 13.80 -7.61 -17.57
CA GLY A 165 14.13 -6.30 -18.12
C GLY A 165 15.49 -6.27 -18.83
N ARG A 166 16.49 -7.00 -18.33
CA ARG A 166 17.84 -7.08 -18.92
C ARG A 166 17.84 -7.59 -20.37
N ASP A 167 16.83 -8.38 -20.75
CA ASP A 167 16.72 -8.99 -22.08
C ASP A 167 15.82 -8.18 -23.05
N LEU A 168 15.24 -7.06 -22.59
CA LEU A 168 14.41 -6.15 -23.39
C LEU A 168 15.26 -5.14 -24.19
N VAL A 169 14.63 -4.49 -25.18
CA VAL A 169 15.27 -3.44 -25.99
C VAL A 169 15.66 -2.25 -25.11
N ASP A 170 16.87 -1.74 -25.34
CA ASP A 170 17.56 -0.67 -24.59
C ASP A 170 17.87 -0.97 -23.11
N GLY A 171 17.67 -2.23 -22.69
CA GLY A 171 17.69 -2.59 -21.27
C GLY A 171 16.43 -2.13 -20.55
N GLY A 172 15.98 -2.91 -19.57
CA GLY A 172 14.93 -2.53 -18.64
C GLY A 172 15.45 -1.57 -17.58
N VAL A 173 14.58 -0.66 -17.13
CA VAL A 173 14.87 0.14 -15.93
C VAL A 173 15.04 -0.84 -14.76
N SER A 174 16.22 -0.87 -14.14
CA SER A 174 16.41 -1.67 -12.94
C SER A 174 15.78 -0.93 -11.78
N TYR A 175 14.57 -1.32 -11.38
CA TYR A 175 13.97 -0.80 -10.16
C TYR A 175 14.46 -1.63 -8.99
N TRP A 176 15.50 -1.15 -8.33
CA TRP A 176 15.82 -1.61 -6.99
C TRP A 176 14.93 -0.82 -6.06
N TRP A 177 14.16 -1.52 -5.23
CA TRP A 177 13.93 -1.03 -3.88
C TRP A 177 15.33 -0.82 -3.33
N LYS A 178 15.78 0.44 -3.35
CA LYS A 178 17.12 0.79 -2.86
C LYS A 178 17.22 0.26 -1.43
N ASP A 179 18.42 -0.18 -1.05
CA ASP A 179 18.73 -0.81 0.24
C ASP A 179 18.09 -0.09 1.44
N GLU A 180 18.05 -0.75 2.59
CA GLU A 180 17.45 -0.38 3.90
C GLU A 180 17.57 1.10 4.34
N GLU A 181 18.39 1.91 3.68
CA GLU A 181 18.56 3.36 3.85
C GLU A 181 17.75 4.26 2.89
N ALA A 182 17.00 3.70 1.94
CA ALA A 182 16.35 4.43 0.87
C ALA A 182 15.24 5.39 1.32
N GLY A 183 15.28 6.61 0.79
CA GLY A 183 14.38 7.72 1.08
C GLY A 183 12.89 7.38 1.02
N PHE A 184 12.45 6.42 0.21
CA PHE A 184 11.02 6.15 0.00
C PHE A 184 10.27 5.73 1.28
N LYS A 185 10.81 4.78 2.06
CA LYS A 185 10.24 4.38 3.36
C LYS A 185 10.25 5.54 4.35
N LYS A 186 11.36 6.27 4.43
CA LYS A 186 11.50 7.44 5.31
C LYS A 186 10.56 8.58 4.90
N GLU A 187 10.36 8.80 3.61
CA GLU A 187 9.49 9.83 3.03
C GLU A 187 8.03 9.52 3.37
N VAL A 188 7.55 8.30 3.11
CA VAL A 188 6.17 7.92 3.45
C VAL A 188 5.95 7.94 4.97
N GLN A 189 6.92 7.50 5.77
CA GLN A 189 6.85 7.62 7.23
C GLN A 189 6.79 9.08 7.70
N THR A 190 7.61 9.95 7.10
CA THR A 190 7.65 11.38 7.41
C THR A 190 6.33 12.05 7.03
N ASP A 191 5.80 11.76 5.84
CA ASP A 191 4.53 12.29 5.36
C ASP A 191 3.36 11.82 6.23
N PHE A 192 3.36 10.55 6.65
CA PHE A 192 2.36 10.04 7.56
C PHE A 192 2.42 10.72 8.94
N GLN A 193 3.63 10.93 9.48
CA GLN A 193 3.80 11.68 10.72
C GLN A 193 3.37 13.14 10.56
N HIS A 194 3.65 13.78 9.43
CA HIS A 194 3.17 15.12 9.13
C HIS A 194 1.63 15.21 9.11
N VAL A 195 0.94 14.19 8.62
CA VAL A 195 -0.53 14.12 8.69
C VAL A 195 -0.99 14.06 10.15
N LEU A 196 -0.39 13.21 10.98
CA LEU A 196 -0.73 13.11 12.41
C LEU A 196 -0.50 14.43 13.14
N ASP A 197 0.66 15.06 12.93
CA ASP A 197 1.02 16.33 13.53
C ASP A 197 0.07 17.46 13.10
N ASN A 198 -0.33 17.50 11.82
CA ASN A 198 -1.25 18.50 11.32
C ASN A 198 -2.67 18.31 11.85
N LEU A 199 -3.15 17.07 11.98
CA LEU A 199 -4.42 16.77 12.63
C LEU A 199 -4.40 17.21 14.10
N TYR A 200 -3.30 16.95 14.81
CA TYR A 200 -3.13 17.42 16.18
C TYR A 200 -3.11 18.94 16.30
N ARG A 201 -2.33 19.63 15.47
CA ARG A 201 -2.27 21.11 15.46
C ARG A 201 -3.62 21.73 15.13
N GLY A 202 -4.34 21.17 14.16
CA GLY A 202 -5.69 21.60 13.79
C GLY A 202 -6.68 21.44 14.95
N GLU A 203 -6.62 20.33 15.68
CA GLU A 203 -7.46 20.10 16.85
C GLU A 203 -7.11 21.06 18.01
N ALA A 204 -5.82 21.27 18.27
CA ALA A 204 -5.36 22.20 19.30
C ALA A 204 -5.84 23.64 19.00
N ALA A 205 -5.78 24.07 17.74
CA ALA A 205 -6.31 25.36 17.31
C ALA A 205 -7.84 25.44 17.48
N ARG A 206 -8.58 24.41 17.07
CA ARG A 206 -10.03 24.33 17.24
C ARG A 206 -10.46 24.43 18.71
N LEU A 207 -9.76 23.74 19.61
CA LEU A 207 -10.02 23.79 21.06
C LEU A 207 -9.67 25.15 21.67
N ALA A 208 -8.60 25.79 21.20
CA ALA A 208 -8.25 27.15 21.59
C ALA A 208 -9.35 28.15 21.19
N ASP A 209 -9.93 28.03 19.99
CA ASP A 209 -11.03 28.89 19.53
C ASP A 209 -12.31 28.70 20.34
N ILE A 210 -12.61 27.48 20.79
CA ILE A 210 -13.75 27.22 21.70
C ILE A 210 -13.59 28.00 23.01
N SER A 211 -12.37 28.11 23.53
CA SER A 211 -12.10 28.87 24.76
C SER A 211 -12.34 30.38 24.60
N VAL A 212 -12.28 30.88 23.36
CA VAL A 212 -12.56 32.28 23.01
C VAL A 212 -14.06 32.51 22.79
N MET A 213 -14.82 31.51 22.32
CA MET A 213 -16.23 31.69 21.93
C MET A 213 -17.28 31.74 23.06
N HIS A 214 -16.94 31.48 24.33
CA HIS A 214 -17.93 31.49 25.44
C HIS A 214 -17.56 32.37 26.63
N ARG A 215 -17.14 33.62 26.38
CA ARG A 215 -17.18 34.71 27.38
C ARG A 215 -18.09 35.88 27.00
N ARG A 216 -19.01 35.72 26.06
CA ARG A 216 -20.20 36.57 26.02
C ARG A 216 -21.28 35.88 26.85
N LYS A 217 -21.47 36.35 28.08
CA LYS A 217 -22.73 36.13 28.80
C LYS A 217 -23.84 36.58 27.86
N LEU A 218 -24.66 35.64 27.39
CA LEU A 218 -25.91 35.95 26.68
C LEU A 218 -26.98 36.54 27.62
N TYR A 219 -26.67 36.63 28.92
CA TYR A 219 -27.55 37.16 29.95
C TYR A 219 -26.74 37.99 30.93
N ASP A 220 -26.81 39.31 30.80
CA ASP A 220 -26.77 40.20 31.95
C ASP A 220 -28.23 40.45 32.35
N ASP A 221 -28.63 39.85 33.46
CA ASP A 221 -29.68 40.31 34.37
C ASP A 221 -30.96 40.88 33.74
N GLY A 222 -31.55 40.14 32.80
CA GLY A 222 -32.97 40.26 32.47
C GLY A 222 -33.40 41.49 31.65
N ARG A 223 -32.51 42.10 30.85
CA ARG A 223 -32.94 43.05 29.82
C ARG A 223 -32.66 42.49 28.43
N HIS A 224 -33.74 42.16 27.71
CA HIS A 224 -33.70 41.79 26.31
C HIS A 224 -33.16 42.96 25.49
N ASP A 225 -31.97 42.79 24.91
CA ASP A 225 -31.48 43.68 23.86
C ASP A 225 -31.95 43.11 22.51
N ILE A 226 -33.13 43.55 22.08
CA ILE A 226 -33.55 43.45 20.68
C ILE A 226 -33.52 44.88 20.13
N ARG A 227 -32.44 45.21 19.42
CA ARG A 227 -32.40 46.21 18.35
C ARG A 227 -31.47 45.74 17.24
#